data_AF-A0A7K8VK35-F1
#
_entry.id   AF-A0A7K8VK35-F1
#
_cell.length_a   1.000
_cell.length_b   1.000
_cell.length_c   1.000
_cell.angle_alpha   90.00
_cell.angle_beta   90.00
_cell.angle_gamma   90.00
#
_symmetry.space_group_name_H-M   'P 1'
#
loop_
_entity.id
_entity.type
_entity.pdbx_description
1 polymer ?
#
loop_
_entity_poly.entity_id
_entity_poly.type
_entity_poly.pdbx_seq_one_letter_code
_entity_poly.pdbx_strand_id
1 'polypeptide(L)'
;ALIQDVAQDDVQNVSTILPLCNEDADKPEDVYKFEDILSPAEYEALQAPAAAFVNITAEEIAKKTEDKSHCSFVLEELKFLPTDEKSRDHKARCLWFLDTLIKFSYLKVIKKKYPMGPECPHIISRKLMKNFTSLTYNNGSVQNLISASMKTKITAYVIALALHINNFQTDLTVLQNDMKLQESRMTDIARAMRLKISKVKGLLGLENDHNHKLGTLSLPLPVQKASGNQQKRKKMN
;
A
#
# COMPACT_ATOMS: atom_id res chain seq x y z
N ALA A 1 39.15 -4.62 12.09
CA ALA A 1 38.36 -5.07 13.26
C ALA A 1 37.68 -3.83 13.83
N LEU A 2 36.36 -3.68 13.93
CA LEU A 2 35.31 -4.63 14.29
C LEU A 2 34.05 -4.30 13.45
N ILE A 3 33.52 -5.30 12.76
CA ILE A 3 32.15 -5.37 12.23
C ILE A 3 31.42 -6.25 13.24
N GLN A 4 30.21 -5.85 13.68
CA GLN A 4 29.30 -6.42 14.72
C GLN A 4 29.16 -5.40 15.86
N ASP A 5 28.00 -4.94 16.33
CA ASP A 5 26.57 -5.23 16.18
C ASP A 5 25.88 -3.85 16.36
N VAL A 6 24.70 -3.51 15.82
CA VAL A 6 23.37 -3.86 16.34
C VAL A 6 22.37 -3.65 15.21
N ALA A 7 21.94 -4.73 14.56
CA ALA A 7 20.68 -4.79 13.83
C ALA A 7 19.77 -5.69 14.66
N GLN A 8 19.16 -5.12 15.70
CA GLN A 8 18.24 -5.88 16.55
C GLN A 8 17.13 -4.96 17.03
N ASP A 9 16.14 -4.74 16.15
CA ASP A 9 14.73 -4.68 16.56
C ASP A 9 13.80 -4.89 15.36
N ASP A 10 13.93 -6.04 14.67
CA ASP A 10 13.04 -6.44 13.56
C ASP A 10 12.12 -7.60 13.98
N VAL A 11 11.81 -7.73 15.27
CA VAL A 11 10.74 -8.60 15.76
C VAL A 11 9.50 -7.75 16.06
N GLN A 12 9.09 -6.93 15.08
CA GLN A 12 7.75 -6.36 15.11
C GLN A 12 6.77 -7.50 14.87
N ASN A 13 5.85 -7.69 15.83
CA ASN A 13 4.74 -8.64 15.72
C ASN A 13 4.05 -8.44 14.36
N VAL A 14 3.72 -9.52 13.65
CA VAL A 14 3.06 -9.45 12.32
C VAL A 14 1.76 -8.62 12.41
N SER A 15 1.13 -8.58 13.59
CA SER A 15 -0.01 -7.72 13.91
C SER A 15 0.27 -6.22 13.80
N THR A 16 1.53 -5.77 13.96
CA THR A 16 1.92 -4.36 13.84
C THR A 16 2.17 -3.93 12.40
N ILE A 17 2.39 -4.90 11.50
CA ILE A 17 2.73 -4.68 10.09
C ILE A 17 1.47 -4.65 9.22
N LEU A 18 0.45 -5.44 9.54
CA LEU A 18 -0.80 -5.43 8.77
C LEU A 18 -1.76 -4.37 9.35
N PRO A 19 -2.64 -3.78 8.52
CA PRO A 19 -3.82 -3.06 9.01
C PRO A 19 -4.65 -3.95 9.94
N LEU A 20 -5.34 -3.35 10.90
CA LEU A 20 -6.20 -4.05 11.85
C LEU A 20 -7.24 -4.89 11.08
N CYS A 21 -7.20 -6.20 11.30
CA CYS A 21 -8.07 -7.17 10.63
C CYS A 21 -9.18 -7.59 11.58
N ASN A 22 -10.43 -7.31 11.21
CA ASN A 22 -11.61 -7.81 11.89
C ASN A 22 -12.04 -9.13 11.24
N GLU A 23 -11.68 -10.26 11.87
CA GLU A 23 -11.98 -11.59 11.32
C GLU A 23 -13.47 -11.95 11.40
N ASP A 24 -14.21 -11.32 12.30
CA ASP A 24 -15.64 -11.55 12.54
C ASP A 24 -16.54 -10.57 11.75
N ALA A 25 -15.99 -9.91 10.73
CA ALA A 25 -16.74 -8.97 9.90
C ALA A 25 -17.79 -9.68 9.04
N ASP A 26 -19.02 -9.17 9.05
CA ASP A 26 -20.12 -9.65 8.19
C ASP A 26 -20.08 -9.05 6.77
N LYS A 27 -19.26 -8.02 6.56
CA LYS A 27 -19.05 -7.37 5.27
C LYS A 27 -17.57 -7.16 4.95
N PRO A 28 -17.16 -7.19 3.67
CA PRO A 28 -15.78 -6.91 3.28
C PRO A 28 -15.24 -5.55 3.75
N GLU A 29 -16.11 -4.53 3.77
CA GLU A 29 -15.78 -3.16 4.23
C GLU A 29 -15.36 -3.09 5.70
N ASP A 30 -15.84 -4.03 6.52
CA ASP A 30 -15.60 -4.06 7.96
C ASP A 30 -14.38 -4.90 8.35
N VAL A 31 -13.80 -5.67 7.42
CA VAL A 31 -12.58 -6.48 7.68
C VAL A 31 -11.37 -5.57 7.88
N TYR A 32 -11.23 -4.56 7.03
CA TYR A 32 -10.20 -3.52 7.13
C TYR A 32 -10.91 -2.17 7.12
N LYS A 33 -11.35 -1.70 8.29
CA LYS A 33 -12.18 -0.50 8.36
C LYS A 33 -11.46 0.70 7.76
N PHE A 34 -12.20 1.49 6.98
CA PHE A 34 -11.64 2.69 6.37
C PHE A 34 -11.06 3.65 7.41
N GLU A 35 -11.73 3.79 8.55
CA GLU A 35 -11.33 4.69 9.65
C GLU A 35 -9.98 4.30 10.30
N ASP A 36 -9.62 3.02 10.26
CA ASP A 36 -8.32 2.53 10.75
C ASP A 36 -7.18 2.84 9.74
N ILE A 37 -7.52 3.03 8.47
CA ILE A 37 -6.60 3.44 7.40
C ILE A 37 -6.44 4.96 7.43
N LEU A 38 -7.56 5.69 7.39
CA LEU A 38 -7.67 7.14 7.41
C LEU A 38 -8.74 7.55 8.43
N SER A 39 -8.31 8.14 9.54
CA SER A 39 -9.25 8.71 10.51
C SER A 39 -10.04 9.88 9.88
N PRO A 40 -11.23 10.22 10.40
CA PRO A 40 -12.04 11.31 9.85
C PRO A 40 -11.27 12.63 9.70
N ALA A 41 -10.46 13.01 10.69
CA ALA A 41 -9.66 14.23 10.64
C ALA A 41 -8.54 14.17 9.58
N GLU A 42 -7.93 13.00 9.36
CA GLU A 42 -6.96 12.80 8.30
C GLU A 42 -7.63 12.86 6.94
N TYR A 43 -8.79 12.21 6.77
CA TYR A 43 -9.56 12.19 5.54
C TYR A 43 -10.04 13.60 5.14
N GLU A 44 -10.49 14.42 6.08
CA GLU A 44 -10.87 15.80 5.80
C GLU A 44 -9.68 16.65 5.33
N ALA A 45 -8.50 16.44 5.92
CA ALA A 45 -7.29 17.15 5.50
C ALA A 45 -6.86 16.83 4.06
N LEU A 46 -7.34 15.74 3.46
CA LEU A 46 -7.04 15.37 2.08
C LEU A 46 -7.82 16.18 1.04
N GLN A 47 -8.87 16.92 1.43
CA GLN A 47 -9.72 17.64 0.48
C GLN A 47 -8.92 18.61 -0.41
N ALA A 48 -8.14 19.49 0.22
CA ALA A 48 -7.36 20.50 -0.48
C ALA A 48 -6.31 19.89 -1.45
N PRO A 49 -5.43 18.97 -1.02
CA PRO A 49 -4.44 18.42 -1.94
C PRO A 49 -5.04 17.49 -3.01
N ALA A 50 -6.18 16.86 -2.75
CA ALA A 50 -6.87 16.00 -3.72
C ALA A 50 -7.69 16.78 -4.77
N ALA A 51 -7.93 18.08 -4.57
CA ALA A 51 -8.68 18.91 -5.52
C ALA A 51 -8.08 18.89 -6.95
N ALA A 52 -6.76 18.73 -7.06
CA ALA A 52 -6.06 18.58 -8.34
C ALA A 52 -6.44 17.30 -9.09
N PHE A 53 -6.95 16.28 -8.41
CA PHE A 53 -7.42 15.03 -9.02
C PHE A 53 -8.91 15.08 -9.36
N VAL A 54 -9.71 15.85 -8.62
CA VAL A 54 -11.17 15.93 -8.84
C VAL A 54 -11.51 16.47 -10.23
N ASN A 55 -10.75 17.46 -10.71
CA ASN A 55 -11.01 18.16 -11.97
C ASN A 55 -9.97 17.83 -13.06
N ILE A 56 -9.24 16.74 -12.90
CA ILE A 56 -8.14 16.41 -13.80
C ILE A 56 -8.65 16.09 -15.21
N THR A 57 -7.99 16.61 -16.23
CA THR A 57 -8.34 16.35 -17.64
C THR A 57 -7.58 15.14 -18.20
N ALA A 58 -8.08 14.57 -19.30
CA ALA A 58 -7.39 13.47 -20.00
C ALA A 58 -5.99 13.89 -20.49
N GLU A 59 -5.83 15.14 -20.92
CA GLU A 59 -4.54 15.71 -21.34
C GLU A 59 -3.56 15.81 -20.17
N GLU A 60 -4.03 16.23 -18.99
CA GLU A 60 -3.23 16.27 -17.77
C GLU A 60 -2.84 14.87 -17.30
N ILE A 61 -3.74 13.88 -17.39
CA ILE A 61 -3.42 12.47 -17.10
C ILE A 61 -2.33 11.97 -18.07
N ALA A 62 -2.46 12.25 -19.37
CA ALA A 62 -1.48 11.85 -20.38
C ALA A 62 -0.11 12.46 -20.10
N LYS A 63 -0.06 13.76 -19.82
CA LYS A 63 1.18 14.46 -19.43
C LYS A 63 1.79 13.86 -18.16
N LYS A 64 0.99 13.64 -17.11
CA LYS A 64 1.47 13.04 -15.85
C LYS A 64 2.00 11.63 -16.02
N THR A 65 1.45 10.88 -17.00
CA THR A 65 1.91 9.55 -17.39
C THR A 65 3.27 9.60 -18.06
N GLU A 66 3.45 10.52 -19.01
CA GLU A 66 4.74 10.75 -19.68
C GLU A 66 5.83 11.17 -18.69
N ASP A 67 5.49 12.10 -17.79
CA ASP A 67 6.39 12.60 -16.74
C ASP A 67 6.68 11.57 -15.64
N LYS A 68 5.99 10.42 -15.62
CA LYS A 68 6.02 9.41 -14.53
C LYS A 68 5.86 10.04 -13.15
N SER A 69 5.01 11.06 -13.07
CA SER A 69 4.85 11.92 -11.89
C SER A 69 3.98 11.31 -10.79
N HIS A 70 3.17 10.30 -11.15
CA HIS A 70 2.31 9.54 -10.24
C HIS A 70 2.39 8.05 -10.58
N CYS A 71 1.93 7.23 -9.63
CA CYS A 71 1.92 5.78 -9.76
C CYS A 71 0.95 5.33 -10.88
N SER A 72 1.26 4.23 -11.57
CA SER A 72 0.46 3.72 -12.68
C SER A 72 -0.97 3.41 -12.26
N PHE A 73 -1.16 2.80 -11.09
CA PHE A 73 -2.49 2.52 -10.52
C PHE A 73 -3.34 3.81 -10.42
N VAL A 74 -2.73 4.89 -9.93
CA VAL A 74 -3.44 6.16 -9.73
C VAL A 74 -3.85 6.76 -11.07
N LEU A 75 -2.95 6.76 -12.05
CA LEU A 75 -3.21 7.29 -13.38
C LEU A 75 -4.29 6.50 -14.14
N GLU A 76 -4.36 5.18 -13.92
CA GLU A 76 -5.42 4.34 -14.47
C GLU A 76 -6.76 4.65 -13.81
N GLU A 77 -6.82 4.72 -12.48
CA GLU A 77 -8.04 4.99 -11.73
C GLU A 77 -8.61 6.40 -11.94
N LEU A 78 -7.76 7.40 -12.21
CA LEU A 78 -8.19 8.76 -12.53
C LEU A 78 -8.98 8.85 -13.85
N LYS A 79 -8.82 7.87 -14.77
CA LYS A 79 -9.62 7.79 -16.01
C LYS A 79 -11.06 7.34 -15.74
N PHE A 80 -11.30 6.69 -14.60
CA PHE A 80 -12.57 6.10 -14.20
C PHE A 80 -13.12 6.76 -12.93
N LEU A 81 -13.00 8.09 -12.86
CA LEU A 81 -13.62 8.86 -11.78
C LEU A 81 -15.15 8.85 -11.91
N PRO A 82 -15.89 8.67 -10.80
CA PRO A 82 -17.34 8.79 -10.79
C PRO A 82 -17.82 10.17 -11.27
N THR A 83 -19.03 10.21 -11.81
CA THR A 83 -19.72 11.47 -12.15
C THR A 83 -20.34 12.14 -10.92
N ASP A 84 -20.71 11.34 -9.92
CA ASP A 84 -21.22 11.83 -8.64
C ASP A 84 -20.12 12.59 -7.87
N GLU A 85 -20.40 13.82 -7.45
CA GLU A 85 -19.42 14.72 -6.86
C GLU A 85 -18.82 14.16 -5.57
N LYS A 86 -19.65 13.60 -4.69
CA LYS A 86 -19.21 13.03 -3.40
C LYS A 86 -18.33 11.81 -3.61
N SER A 87 -18.73 10.91 -4.50
CA SER A 87 -17.97 9.69 -4.83
C SER A 87 -16.68 10.02 -5.56
N ARG A 88 -16.69 11.05 -6.43
CA ARG A 88 -15.52 11.56 -7.13
C ARG A 88 -14.51 12.17 -6.16
N ASP A 89 -14.95 13.03 -5.25
CA ASP A 89 -14.11 13.60 -4.20
C ASP A 89 -13.52 12.50 -3.30
N HIS A 90 -14.34 11.54 -2.86
CA HIS A 90 -13.87 10.41 -2.08
C HIS A 90 -12.77 9.61 -2.80
N LYS A 91 -13.01 9.23 -4.07
CA LYS A 91 -12.02 8.50 -4.87
C LYS A 91 -10.75 9.32 -5.06
N ALA A 92 -10.86 10.62 -5.33
CA ALA A 92 -9.70 11.51 -5.49
C ALA A 92 -8.85 11.60 -4.20
N ARG A 93 -9.48 11.76 -3.03
CA ARG A 93 -8.78 11.78 -1.73
C ARG A 93 -8.05 10.46 -1.47
N CYS A 94 -8.71 9.33 -1.70
CA CYS A 94 -8.12 8.01 -1.54
C CYS A 94 -6.94 7.80 -2.50
N LEU A 95 -7.07 8.18 -3.77
CA LEU A 95 -5.99 8.08 -4.76
C LEU A 95 -4.79 8.97 -4.41
N TRP A 96 -5.03 10.19 -3.93
CA TRP A 96 -3.95 11.07 -3.50
C TRP A 96 -3.16 10.49 -2.32
N PHE A 97 -3.85 9.93 -1.33
CA PHE A 97 -3.19 9.31 -0.20
C PHE A 97 -2.46 8.02 -0.59
N LEU A 98 -3.03 7.22 -1.50
CA LEU A 98 -2.38 6.04 -2.08
C LEU A 98 -1.07 6.41 -2.78
N ASP A 99 -1.09 7.41 -3.67
CA ASP A 99 0.11 7.92 -4.35
C ASP A 99 1.18 8.39 -3.35
N THR A 100 0.73 9.08 -2.30
CA THR A 100 1.58 9.58 -1.21
C THR A 100 2.26 8.43 -0.46
N LEU A 101 1.53 7.37 -0.11
CA LEU A 101 2.09 6.19 0.55
C LEU A 101 3.16 5.51 -0.30
N ILE A 102 2.90 5.33 -1.60
CA ILE A 102 3.84 4.70 -2.53
C ILE A 102 5.11 5.55 -2.65
N LYS A 103 4.98 6.86 -2.88
CA LYS A 103 6.12 7.79 -2.96
C LYS A 103 6.91 7.82 -1.65
N PHE A 104 6.22 7.84 -0.51
CA PHE A 104 6.86 7.81 0.81
C PHE A 104 7.68 6.53 1.01
N SER A 105 7.21 5.38 0.50
CA SER A 105 7.92 4.10 0.59
C SER A 105 9.30 4.07 -0.09
N TYR A 106 9.56 5.01 -1.00
CA TYR A 106 10.84 5.13 -1.68
C TYR A 106 11.89 5.93 -0.91
N LEU A 107 11.47 6.66 0.13
CA LEU A 107 12.36 7.47 0.95
C LEU A 107 13.14 6.55 1.89
N LYS A 108 14.36 6.15 1.51
CA LYS A 108 15.16 5.27 2.38
C LYS A 108 15.43 5.94 3.74
N VAL A 109 16.09 7.09 3.74
CA VAL A 109 16.41 7.88 4.93
C VAL A 109 15.71 9.22 4.86
N ILE A 110 14.98 9.59 5.91
CA ILE A 110 14.21 10.83 5.98
C ILE A 110 15.01 11.87 6.76
N LYS A 111 15.61 12.81 6.02
CA LYS A 111 16.41 13.92 6.56
C LYS A 111 15.61 15.20 6.78
N LYS A 112 14.48 15.34 6.09
CA LYS A 112 13.64 16.55 6.11
C LYS A 112 12.49 16.41 7.10
N LYS A 113 12.14 17.50 7.77
CA LYS A 113 10.96 17.57 8.66
C LYS A 113 9.64 17.33 7.89
N TYR A 114 9.60 17.71 6.61
CA TYR A 114 8.46 17.52 5.70
C TYR A 114 8.89 16.70 4.47
N PRO A 115 8.87 15.37 4.56
CA PRO A 115 9.38 14.49 3.51
C PRO A 115 8.58 14.58 2.20
N MET A 116 7.29 14.90 2.29
CA MET A 116 6.37 14.96 1.15
C MET A 116 6.17 16.38 0.59
N GLY A 117 6.94 17.36 1.05
CA GLY A 117 6.82 18.76 0.62
C GLY A 117 5.71 19.55 1.35
N PRO A 118 5.59 20.85 1.05
CA PRO A 118 4.66 21.77 1.73
C PRO A 118 3.18 21.50 1.40
N GLU A 119 2.90 20.91 0.23
CA GLU A 119 1.55 20.56 -0.22
C GLU A 119 0.91 19.41 0.59
N CYS A 120 1.73 18.64 1.31
CA CYS A 120 1.25 17.55 2.15
C CYS A 120 0.74 18.09 3.50
N PRO A 121 -0.53 17.89 3.86
CA PRO A 121 -1.07 18.37 5.13
C PRO A 121 -0.27 17.87 6.34
N HIS A 122 -0.06 18.74 7.33
CA HIS A 122 0.76 18.40 8.50
C HIS A 122 0.26 17.15 9.24
N ILE A 123 -1.06 16.94 9.33
CA ILE A 123 -1.63 15.75 9.98
C ILE A 123 -1.24 14.47 9.25
N ILE A 124 -1.23 14.49 7.91
CA ILE A 124 -0.81 13.36 7.07
C ILE A 124 0.69 13.13 7.21
N SER A 125 1.50 14.18 7.11
CA SER A 125 2.96 14.08 7.32
C SER A 125 3.27 13.46 8.69
N ARG A 126 2.56 13.88 9.74
CA ARG A 126 2.69 13.31 11.10
C ARG A 126 2.31 11.83 11.13
N LYS A 127 1.21 11.43 10.48
CA LYS A 127 0.80 10.02 10.37
C LYS A 127 1.89 9.18 9.69
N LEU A 128 2.44 9.67 8.57
CA LEU A 128 3.47 8.97 7.81
C LEU A 128 4.72 8.72 8.67
N MET A 129 5.20 9.77 9.32
CA MET A 129 6.38 9.73 10.18
C MET A 129 6.15 8.92 11.46
N LYS A 130 4.93 8.81 11.97
CA LYS A 130 4.65 8.07 13.20
C LYS A 130 4.46 6.57 12.93
N ASN A 131 3.78 6.23 11.84
CA ASN A 131 3.26 4.88 11.63
C ASN A 131 4.11 4.03 10.70
N PHE A 132 4.92 4.67 9.83
CA PHE A 132 5.62 4.01 8.74
C PHE A 132 7.13 4.29 8.71
N THR A 133 7.72 4.81 9.79
CA THR A 133 9.18 4.92 9.93
C THR A 133 9.66 4.16 11.15
N SER A 134 10.96 3.87 11.17
CA SER A 134 11.68 3.39 12.34
C SER A 134 12.86 4.30 12.60
N LEU A 135 13.21 4.47 13.87
CA LEU A 135 14.40 5.23 14.25
C LEU A 135 15.63 4.36 14.02
N THR A 136 16.68 4.97 13.46
CA THR A 136 18.00 4.36 13.33
C THR A 136 19.04 5.32 13.87
N TYR A 137 20.12 4.77 14.45
CA TYR A 137 21.27 5.53 14.89
C TYR A 137 22.36 5.42 13.84
N ASN A 138 22.69 6.52 13.18
CA ASN A 138 23.74 6.55 12.17
C ASN A 138 24.60 7.80 12.33
N ASN A 139 25.92 7.63 12.32
CA ASN A 139 26.91 8.69 12.44
C ASN A 139 26.64 9.67 13.60
N GLY A 140 26.27 9.13 14.78
CA GLY A 140 26.03 9.95 15.98
C GLY A 140 24.70 10.71 15.99
N SER A 141 23.79 10.45 15.05
CA SER A 141 22.48 11.11 14.96
C SER A 141 21.34 10.11 14.84
N VAL A 142 20.22 10.40 15.51
CA VAL A 142 18.96 9.67 15.35
C VAL A 142 18.28 10.15 14.07
N GLN A 143 17.95 9.22 13.17
CA GLN A 143 17.28 9.52 11.90
C GLN A 143 16.08 8.60 11.69
N ASN A 144 15.09 9.07 10.92
CA ASN A 144 13.98 8.24 10.49
C ASN A 144 14.37 7.47 9.21
N LEU A 145 14.05 6.19 9.17
CA LEU A 145 14.32 5.28 8.06
C LEU A 145 13.03 4.52 7.70
N ILE A 146 12.84 4.24 6.41
CA ILE A 146 11.86 3.24 5.93
C ILE A 146 12.56 1.88 5.86
N SER A 147 12.42 1.08 6.91
CA SER A 147 12.91 -0.30 6.97
C SER A 147 12.14 -1.22 6.01
N ALA A 148 12.60 -2.46 5.84
CA ALA A 148 11.88 -3.46 5.04
C ALA A 148 10.52 -3.82 5.66
N SER A 149 10.44 -3.88 7.00
CA SER A 149 9.19 -4.09 7.75
C SER A 149 8.23 -2.91 7.54
N MET A 150 8.71 -1.66 7.58
CA MET A 150 7.89 -0.49 7.28
C MET A 150 7.43 -0.45 5.83
N LYS A 151 8.29 -0.80 4.86
CA LYS A 151 7.88 -0.90 3.45
C LYS A 151 6.75 -1.92 3.27
N THR A 152 6.82 -3.04 3.99
CA THR A 152 5.78 -4.08 3.99
C THR A 152 4.47 -3.56 4.57
N LYS A 153 4.54 -2.81 5.67
CA LYS A 153 3.38 -2.17 6.28
C LYS A 153 2.73 -1.15 5.34
N ILE A 154 3.54 -0.30 4.69
CA ILE A 154 3.03 0.64 3.68
C ILE A 154 2.33 -0.12 2.55
N THR A 155 2.91 -1.21 2.03
CA THR A 155 2.27 -2.03 0.99
C THR A 155 0.92 -2.59 1.44
N ALA A 156 0.81 -3.08 2.67
CA ALA A 156 -0.46 -3.58 3.19
C ALA A 156 -1.53 -2.48 3.29
N TYR A 157 -1.14 -1.27 3.71
CA TYR A 157 -2.04 -0.10 3.71
C TYR A 157 -2.43 0.35 2.29
N VAL A 158 -1.50 0.30 1.33
CA VAL A 158 -1.78 0.59 -0.09
C VAL A 158 -2.80 -0.40 -0.66
N ILE A 159 -2.64 -1.69 -0.39
CA ILE A 159 -3.60 -2.72 -0.81
C ILE A 159 -4.97 -2.47 -0.16
N ALA A 160 -5.01 -2.23 1.16
CA ALA A 160 -6.26 -2.00 1.87
C ALA A 160 -7.02 -0.79 1.31
N LEU A 161 -6.31 0.30 1.02
CA LEU A 161 -6.91 1.50 0.41
C LEU A 161 -7.37 1.24 -1.03
N ALA A 162 -6.60 0.51 -1.82
CA ALA A 162 -6.98 0.13 -3.18
C ALA A 162 -8.23 -0.76 -3.21
N LEU A 163 -8.41 -1.63 -2.21
CA LEU A 163 -9.64 -2.41 -2.04
C LEU A 163 -10.85 -1.50 -1.81
N HIS A 164 -10.75 -0.48 -0.95
CA HIS A 164 -11.83 0.49 -0.74
C HIS A 164 -12.14 1.32 -2.00
N ILE A 165 -11.13 1.61 -2.83
CA ILE A 165 -11.31 2.35 -4.08
C ILE A 165 -12.07 1.52 -5.14
N ASN A 166 -11.83 0.22 -5.20
CA ASN A 166 -12.25 -0.66 -6.30
C ASN A 166 -13.18 -1.80 -5.83
N ASN A 167 -14.16 -1.49 -4.96
CA ASN A 167 -15.20 -2.43 -4.51
C ASN A 167 -14.64 -3.77 -4.01
N PHE A 168 -13.61 -3.71 -3.17
CA PHE A 168 -12.94 -4.84 -2.52
C PHE A 168 -12.21 -5.79 -3.49
N GLN A 169 -11.74 -5.24 -4.61
CA GLN A 169 -10.92 -5.93 -5.59
C GLN A 169 -9.81 -5.01 -6.10
N THR A 170 -8.59 -5.51 -6.30
CA THR A 170 -7.48 -4.68 -6.80
C THR A 170 -6.46 -5.49 -7.60
N ASP A 171 -5.88 -4.87 -8.63
CA ASP A 171 -4.81 -5.46 -9.44
C ASP A 171 -3.47 -5.40 -8.69
N LEU A 172 -3.06 -6.55 -8.18
CA LEU A 172 -1.82 -6.71 -7.43
C LEU A 172 -0.58 -6.60 -8.33
N THR A 173 -0.70 -6.86 -9.63
CA THR A 173 0.41 -6.72 -10.59
C THR A 173 0.75 -5.25 -10.80
N VAL A 174 -0.26 -4.40 -10.98
CA VAL A 174 -0.07 -2.94 -11.11
C VAL A 174 0.55 -2.38 -9.82
N LEU A 175 -0.02 -2.69 -8.66
CA LEU A 175 0.50 -2.24 -7.37
C LEU A 175 1.92 -2.79 -7.08
N GLN A 176 2.25 -3.99 -7.55
CA GLN A 176 3.59 -4.57 -7.39
C GLN A 176 4.63 -3.74 -8.13
N ASN A 177 4.32 -3.38 -9.38
CA ASN A 177 5.19 -2.57 -10.22
C ASN A 177 5.38 -1.19 -9.60
N ASP A 178 4.30 -0.56 -9.16
CA ASP A 178 4.35 0.72 -8.45
C ASP A 178 5.11 0.61 -7.13
N MET A 179 5.00 -0.47 -6.36
CA MET A 179 5.78 -0.62 -5.12
C MET A 179 7.24 -1.06 -5.35
N LYS A 180 7.62 -1.38 -6.59
CA LYS A 180 8.92 -1.97 -6.97
C LYS A 180 9.25 -3.18 -6.07
N LEU A 181 8.31 -4.11 -5.99
CA LEU A 181 8.42 -5.33 -5.20
C LEU A 181 8.58 -6.57 -6.08
N GLN A 182 9.17 -7.61 -5.50
CA GLN A 182 9.10 -8.94 -6.09
C GLN A 182 7.66 -9.46 -6.01
N GLU A 183 7.25 -10.20 -7.04
CA GLU A 183 5.91 -10.79 -7.15
C GLU A 183 5.56 -11.68 -5.95
N SER A 184 6.51 -12.51 -5.51
CA SER A 184 6.36 -13.35 -4.31
C SER A 184 5.98 -12.50 -3.10
N ARG A 185 6.71 -11.41 -2.85
CA ARG A 185 6.47 -10.50 -1.72
C ARG A 185 5.09 -9.87 -1.77
N MET A 186 4.64 -9.40 -2.94
CA MET A 186 3.28 -8.87 -3.09
C MET A 186 2.23 -9.93 -2.76
N THR A 187 2.40 -11.16 -3.29
CA THR A 187 1.45 -12.25 -3.01
C THR A 187 1.45 -12.70 -1.55
N ASP A 188 2.59 -12.67 -0.87
CA ASP A 188 2.69 -13.05 0.54
C ASP A 188 1.97 -12.04 1.44
N ILE A 189 2.13 -10.74 1.15
CA ILE A 189 1.39 -9.68 1.84
C ILE A 189 -0.11 -9.83 1.60
N ALA A 190 -0.54 -10.02 0.35
CA ALA A 190 -1.95 -10.21 0.02
C ALA A 190 -2.56 -11.44 0.71
N ARG A 191 -1.83 -12.57 0.79
CA ARG A 191 -2.28 -13.76 1.55
C ARG A 191 -2.34 -13.51 3.05
N ALA A 192 -1.35 -12.81 3.60
CA ALA A 192 -1.34 -12.42 5.01
C ALA A 192 -2.56 -11.52 5.32
N MET A 193 -2.98 -10.69 4.37
CA MET A 193 -4.20 -9.89 4.41
C MET A 193 -5.50 -10.67 4.06
N ARG A 194 -5.44 -12.01 4.05
CA ARG A 194 -6.60 -12.88 3.78
C ARG A 194 -7.27 -12.64 2.41
N LEU A 195 -6.55 -12.12 1.42
CA LEU A 195 -7.10 -11.91 0.08
C LEU A 195 -7.14 -13.22 -0.72
N LYS A 196 -8.22 -13.40 -1.46
CA LYS A 196 -8.30 -14.39 -2.53
C LYS A 196 -7.53 -13.86 -3.73
N ILE A 197 -6.56 -14.63 -4.23
CA ILE A 197 -5.76 -14.26 -5.39
C ILE A 197 -6.23 -15.09 -6.59
N SER A 198 -6.71 -14.41 -7.63
CA SER A 198 -7.05 -15.02 -8.93
C SER A 198 -6.15 -14.50 -10.04
N LYS A 199 -5.94 -15.31 -11.07
CA LYS A 199 -5.25 -14.89 -12.30
C LYS A 199 -6.30 -14.44 -13.31
N VAL A 200 -6.13 -13.23 -13.84
CA VAL A 200 -6.94 -12.69 -14.93
C VAL A 200 -6.04 -12.62 -16.16
N LYS A 201 -6.50 -13.22 -17.26
CA LYS A 201 -5.84 -13.03 -18.56
C LYS A 201 -6.16 -11.63 -19.04
N GLY A 202 -5.14 -10.86 -19.43
CA GLY A 202 -5.33 -9.52 -19.98
C GLY A 202 -6.31 -9.57 -21.16
N LEU A 203 -7.22 -8.58 -21.25
CA LEU A 203 -8.11 -8.46 -22.39
C LEU A 203 -7.26 -8.12 -23.64
N LEU A 204 -7.35 -8.98 -24.66
CA LEU A 204 -6.97 -8.86 -26.07
C LEU A 204 -5.99 -7.73 -26.48
N GLY A 205 -4.77 -8.12 -26.90
CA GLY A 205 -4.08 -7.42 -28.00
C GLY A 205 -2.67 -6.87 -27.76
N LEU A 206 -2.01 -7.13 -26.64
CA LEU A 206 -0.60 -6.75 -26.44
C LEU A 206 0.25 -7.97 -26.08
N GLU A 207 1.37 -8.15 -26.80
CA GLU A 207 2.25 -9.33 -26.84
C GLU A 207 2.95 -9.73 -25.53
N ASN A 208 2.50 -9.25 -24.37
CA ASN A 208 2.95 -9.74 -23.08
C ASN A 208 1.75 -10.31 -22.31
N ASP A 209 1.53 -11.62 -22.45
CA ASP A 209 0.56 -12.46 -21.73
C ASP A 209 0.95 -12.61 -20.24
N HIS A 210 1.30 -11.50 -19.58
CA HIS A 210 1.50 -11.46 -18.15
C HIS A 210 0.14 -11.60 -17.49
N ASN A 211 -0.19 -12.81 -17.04
CA ASN A 211 -1.37 -13.06 -16.22
C ASN A 211 -1.41 -12.07 -15.06
N HIS A 212 -2.35 -11.13 -15.10
CA HIS A 212 -2.57 -10.16 -14.03
C HIS A 212 -3.08 -10.90 -12.79
N LYS A 213 -2.58 -10.52 -11.62
CA LYS A 213 -3.03 -11.08 -10.34
C LYS A 213 -4.00 -10.12 -9.71
N LEU A 214 -5.21 -10.61 -9.50
CA LEU A 214 -6.28 -9.88 -8.87
C LEU A 214 -6.43 -10.33 -7.43
N GLY A 215 -6.32 -9.39 -6.50
CA GLY A 215 -6.61 -9.61 -5.09
C GLY A 215 -8.05 -9.20 -4.80
N THR A 216 -8.84 -10.11 -4.24
CA THR A 216 -10.23 -9.85 -3.85
C THR A 216 -10.42 -10.16 -2.37
N LEU A 217 -11.08 -9.25 -1.66
CA LEU A 217 -11.54 -9.46 -0.30
C LEU A 217 -13.00 -9.90 -0.32
N SER A 218 -13.24 -11.17 0.02
CA SER A 218 -14.58 -11.77 0.00
C SER A 218 -14.80 -12.60 1.26
N LEU A 219 -16.04 -12.63 1.75
CA LEU A 219 -16.44 -13.46 2.87
C LEU A 219 -17.02 -14.81 2.39
N PRO A 220 -16.80 -15.92 3.13
CA PRO A 220 -15.99 -16.02 4.34
C PRO A 220 -14.48 -15.87 4.04
N LEU A 221 -13.71 -15.36 5.00
CA LEU A 221 -12.28 -15.15 4.83
C LEU A 221 -11.54 -16.49 4.57
N PRO A 222 -10.56 -16.53 3.66
CA PRO A 222 -9.73 -17.70 3.44
C PRO A 222 -9.00 -18.15 4.73
N VAL A 223 -9.13 -19.44 5.06
CA VAL A 223 -8.37 -20.06 6.14
C VAL A 223 -6.88 -20.05 5.78
N GLN A 224 -6.04 -19.45 6.63
CA GLN A 224 -4.60 -19.50 6.49
C GLN A 224 -4.16 -20.96 6.66
N LYS A 225 -3.73 -21.58 5.56
CA LYS A 225 -3.04 -22.86 5.64
C LYS A 225 -1.69 -22.60 6.29
N ALA A 226 -1.52 -23.05 7.53
CA ALA A 226 -0.20 -23.05 8.17
C ALA A 226 0.79 -23.74 7.22
N SER A 227 1.86 -23.04 6.85
CA SER A 227 2.90 -23.61 6.00
C SER A 227 3.56 -24.75 6.78
N GLY A 228 3.13 -25.98 6.51
CA GLY A 228 3.65 -27.20 7.11
C GLY A 228 5.06 -27.50 6.63
N ASN A 229 6.05 -26.69 7.04
CA ASN A 229 7.46 -27.05 6.97
C ASN A 229 7.84 -27.86 8.22
N GLN A 230 7.18 -28.99 8.45
CA GLN A 230 7.84 -30.07 9.18
C GLN A 230 8.79 -30.74 8.20
N GLN A 231 10.02 -30.24 8.15
CA GLN A 231 11.13 -31.00 7.57
C GLN A 231 11.17 -32.36 8.28
N LYS A 232 10.70 -33.40 7.59
CA LYS A 232 10.93 -34.79 7.96
C LYS A 232 12.44 -34.98 8.06
N ARG A 233 12.99 -34.95 9.28
CA ARG A 233 14.31 -35.50 9.58
C ARG A 233 14.31 -36.96 9.14
N LYS A 234 14.95 -37.25 8.01
CA LYS A 234 15.33 -38.61 7.63
C LYS A 234 16.26 -39.13 8.73
N LYS A 235 15.80 -40.09 9.53
CA LYS A 235 16.69 -40.93 10.33
C LYS A 235 17.54 -41.73 9.35
N MET A 236 18.85 -41.58 9.45
CA MET A 236 19.82 -42.44 8.80
C MET A 236 20.09 -43.58 9.79
N ASN A 237 19.74 -44.80 9.39
CA ASN A 237 20.19 -46.02 10.06
C ASN A 237 21.61 -46.34 9.61
#